data_AF-A0A1J5MSC3-F1
#
_entry.id   AF-A0A1J5MSC3-F1
#
_cell.length_a   1.000
_cell.length_b   1.000
_cell.length_c   1.000
_cell.angle_alpha   90.00
_cell.angle_beta   90.00
_cell.angle_gamma   90.00
#
_symmetry.space_group_name_H-M   'P 1'
#
loop_
_entity.id
_entity.type
_entity.pdbx_description
1 polymer ?
#
loop_
_entity_poly.entity_id
_entity_poly.type
_entity_poly.pdbx_seq_one_letter_code
_entity_poly.pdbx_strand_id
1 'polypeptide(L)'
;MQASFISAQELVRAVLGVVGECFDGAQDRGAFLVPGQGGLLALLDGLSASQASTPVAGESIATHALHLAFSLDAFTDWIEGTRDKEYDWESSWTVSTVNEREWLAVRRRMADQAGRLREVIERRAPVDPEAAWSAAGVLAHTAYHLGAVQVKADVLSNGH
;
A
#
# COMPACT_ATOMS: atom_id res chain seq x y z
N MET A 1 24.46 -33.34 1.34
CA MET A 1 24.07 -31.92 1.55
C MET A 1 22.93 -31.90 2.54
N GLN A 2 23.07 -31.22 3.68
CA GLN A 2 21.88 -30.81 4.43
C GLN A 2 21.21 -29.69 3.62
N ALA A 3 19.90 -29.81 3.38
CA ALA A 3 19.13 -28.71 2.82
C ALA A 3 19.14 -27.57 3.86
N SER A 4 19.62 -26.40 3.44
CA SER A 4 19.49 -25.18 4.22
C SER A 4 18.11 -24.60 3.93
N PHE A 5 17.29 -24.43 4.97
CA PHE A 5 15.98 -23.79 4.88
C PHE A 5 16.04 -22.42 5.53
N ILE A 6 15.29 -21.45 4.99
CA ILE A 6 15.05 -20.17 5.66
C ILE A 6 13.98 -20.36 6.75
N SER A 7 14.12 -19.63 7.86
CA SER A 7 13.11 -19.55 8.91
C SER A 7 11.90 -18.72 8.47
N ALA A 8 10.75 -18.92 9.13
CA ALA A 8 9.57 -18.10 8.92
C ALA A 8 9.85 -16.61 9.18
N GLN A 9 10.68 -16.30 10.19
CA GLN A 9 11.07 -14.93 10.49
C GLN A 9 11.93 -14.31 9.39
N GLU A 10 12.85 -15.08 8.78
CA GLU A 10 13.63 -14.59 7.64
C GLU A 10 12.76 -14.33 6.41
N LEU A 11 11.79 -15.22 6.13
CA LEU A 11 10.83 -15.02 5.04
C LEU A 11 9.97 -13.78 5.29
N VAL A 12 9.43 -13.61 6.49
CA VAL A 12 8.60 -12.43 6.83
C VAL A 12 9.41 -11.14 6.77
N ARG A 13 10.67 -11.14 7.19
CA ARG A 13 11.55 -9.97 7.00
C ARG A 13 11.76 -9.62 5.53
N ALA A 14 11.89 -10.62 4.65
CA ALA A 14 11.97 -10.37 3.21
C ALA A 14 10.66 -9.77 2.67
N VAL A 15 9.49 -10.28 3.10
CA VAL A 15 8.18 -9.71 2.76
C VAL A 15 8.05 -8.27 3.24
N LEU A 16 8.42 -7.98 4.50
CA LEU A 16 8.41 -6.64 5.07
C LEU A 16 9.33 -5.67 4.32
N GLY A 17 10.48 -6.15 3.81
CA GLY A 17 11.35 -5.36 2.95
C GLY A 17 10.64 -4.89 1.68
N VAL A 18 9.91 -5.79 1.01
CA VAL A 18 9.15 -5.45 -0.21
C VAL A 18 7.90 -4.62 0.09
N VAL A 19 7.21 -4.88 1.21
CA VAL A 19 6.13 -3.99 1.70
C VAL A 19 6.69 -2.59 1.94
N GLY A 20 7.87 -2.49 2.57
CA GLY A 20 8.57 -1.23 2.80
C GLY A 20 8.88 -0.50 1.50
N GLU A 21 9.38 -1.23 0.50
CA GLU A 21 9.64 -0.71 -0.84
C GLU A 21 8.37 -0.14 -1.51
N CYS A 22 7.21 -0.78 -1.36
CA CYS A 22 5.95 -0.25 -1.89
C CYS A 22 5.60 1.13 -1.32
N PHE A 23 5.79 1.35 -0.02
CA PHE A 23 5.42 2.61 0.65
C PHE A 23 6.50 3.68 0.54
N ASP A 24 7.75 3.31 0.81
CA ASP A 24 8.87 4.24 1.02
C ASP A 24 9.79 4.36 -0.20
N GLY A 25 9.69 3.40 -1.13
CA GLY A 25 10.60 3.27 -2.27
C GLY A 25 11.79 2.37 -1.99
N ALA A 26 12.51 2.01 -3.05
CA ALA A 26 13.59 1.03 -3.05
C ALA A 26 14.95 1.51 -2.50
N GLN A 27 15.03 2.66 -1.82
CA GLN A 27 16.25 3.23 -1.20
C GLN A 27 17.54 2.91 -2.00
N ASP A 28 18.39 2.02 -1.50
CA ASP A 28 19.64 1.56 -2.14
C ASP A 28 19.53 0.21 -2.87
N ARG A 29 18.44 -0.54 -2.67
CA ARG A 29 18.16 -1.82 -3.32
C ARG A 29 16.64 -2.07 -3.46
N GLY A 30 16.18 -2.26 -4.70
CA GLY A 30 14.79 -2.64 -4.99
C GLY A 30 14.64 -4.10 -5.39
N ALA A 31 13.55 -4.71 -4.94
CA ALA A 31 13.07 -5.99 -5.43
C ALA A 31 12.29 -5.85 -6.73
N PHE A 32 11.59 -4.73 -6.94
CA PHE A 32 10.81 -4.47 -8.17
C PHE A 32 10.81 -3.00 -8.62
N LEU A 33 11.06 -2.05 -7.74
CA LEU A 33 11.30 -0.65 -8.09
C LEU A 33 12.78 -0.43 -8.39
N VAL A 34 13.06 0.60 -9.18
CA VAL A 34 14.42 1.13 -9.32
C VAL A 34 14.81 1.79 -7.98
N PRO A 35 16.04 1.59 -7.47
CA PRO A 35 16.51 2.24 -6.24
C PRO A 35 16.25 3.76 -6.24
N GLY A 36 15.69 4.25 -5.14
CA GLY A 36 15.28 5.64 -4.96
C GLY A 36 14.04 5.80 -4.08
N GLN A 37 13.52 7.02 -4.01
CA GLN A 37 12.37 7.40 -3.16
C GLN A 37 11.02 7.23 -3.87
N GLY A 38 10.95 6.44 -4.94
CA GLY A 38 9.75 6.27 -5.78
C GLY A 38 8.63 5.42 -5.18
N GLY A 39 8.48 5.44 -3.85
CA GLY A 39 7.41 4.73 -3.14
C GLY A 39 6.08 5.49 -3.19
N LEU A 40 5.02 4.80 -2.79
CA LEU A 40 3.67 5.34 -2.80
C LEU A 40 3.53 6.64 -1.99
N LEU A 41 4.13 6.73 -0.79
CA LEU A 41 3.96 7.89 0.07
C LEU A 41 4.55 9.16 -0.57
N ALA A 42 5.78 9.06 -1.09
CA ALA A 42 6.43 10.17 -1.79
C ALA A 42 5.66 10.57 -3.07
N LEU A 43 5.16 9.58 -3.81
CA LEU A 43 4.35 9.83 -5.01
C LEU A 43 3.07 10.59 -4.68
N LEU A 44 2.35 10.19 -3.62
CA LEU A 44 1.14 10.89 -3.18
C LEU A 44 1.45 12.29 -2.64
N ASP A 45 2.58 12.46 -1.96
CA ASP A 45 3.01 13.75 -1.42
C ASP A 45 3.32 14.80 -2.49
N GLY A 46 3.75 14.36 -3.67
CA GLY A 46 4.03 15.23 -4.82
C GLY A 46 2.80 15.76 -5.56
N LEU A 47 1.59 15.31 -5.20
CA LEU A 47 0.35 15.64 -5.91
C LEU A 47 -0.52 16.62 -5.11
N SER A 48 -1.05 17.64 -5.80
CA SER A 48 -2.13 18.48 -5.26
C SER A 48 -3.45 17.73 -5.19
N ALA A 49 -4.41 18.22 -4.38
CA ALA A 49 -5.74 17.61 -4.32
C ALA A 49 -6.47 17.71 -5.68
N SER A 50 -6.22 18.78 -6.44
CA SER A 50 -6.76 18.93 -7.80
C SER A 50 -6.24 17.84 -8.74
N GLN A 51 -4.93 17.57 -8.72
CA GLN A 51 -4.35 16.49 -9.51
C GLN A 51 -4.87 15.12 -9.05
N ALA A 52 -4.91 14.90 -7.73
CA ALA A 52 -5.41 13.65 -7.17
C ALA A 52 -6.86 13.37 -7.56
N SER A 53 -7.68 14.42 -7.65
CA SER A 53 -9.10 14.36 -7.99
C SER A 53 -9.40 14.29 -9.49
N THR A 54 -8.38 14.38 -10.35
CA THR A 54 -8.58 14.35 -11.80
C THR A 54 -8.65 12.89 -12.29
N PRO A 55 -9.79 12.42 -12.86
CA PRO A 55 -9.86 11.07 -13.40
C PRO A 55 -9.02 10.98 -14.68
N VAL A 56 -8.03 10.09 -14.67
CA VAL A 56 -7.18 9.76 -15.82
C VAL A 56 -6.88 8.27 -15.81
N ALA A 57 -6.81 7.65 -16.99
CA ALA A 57 -6.59 6.21 -17.11
C ALA A 57 -7.51 5.38 -16.16
N GLY A 58 -8.80 5.74 -16.12
CA GLY A 58 -9.81 5.17 -15.22
C GLY A 58 -10.18 6.12 -14.07
N GLU A 59 -10.33 5.53 -12.88
CA GLU A 59 -10.62 6.24 -11.62
C GLU A 59 -9.53 7.25 -11.25
N SER A 60 -9.85 8.22 -10.39
CA SER A 60 -8.86 9.21 -9.95
C SER A 60 -7.81 8.62 -8.99
N ILE A 61 -6.69 9.31 -8.82
CA ILE A 61 -5.67 8.93 -7.82
C ILE A 61 -6.28 8.99 -6.41
N ALA A 62 -7.18 9.94 -6.15
CA ALA A 62 -7.91 10.05 -4.90
C ALA A 62 -8.76 8.79 -4.64
N THR A 63 -9.47 8.27 -5.65
CA THR A 63 -10.20 7.00 -5.54
C THR A 63 -9.26 5.86 -5.14
N HIS A 64 -8.14 5.69 -5.85
CA HIS A 64 -7.18 4.62 -5.56
C HIS A 64 -6.56 4.74 -4.16
N ALA A 65 -6.25 5.95 -3.71
CA ALA A 65 -5.68 6.19 -2.38
C ALA A 65 -6.69 5.92 -1.27
N LEU A 66 -7.94 6.35 -1.43
CA LEU A 66 -9.02 6.08 -0.48
C LEU A 66 -9.36 4.60 -0.40
N HIS A 67 -9.46 3.93 -1.54
CA HIS A 67 -9.65 2.48 -1.60
C HIS A 67 -8.51 1.75 -0.91
N LEU A 68 -7.25 2.11 -1.20
CA LEU A 68 -6.11 1.46 -0.56
C LEU A 68 -6.10 1.73 0.95
N ALA A 69 -6.35 2.96 1.41
CA ALA A 69 -6.44 3.26 2.83
C ALA A 69 -7.55 2.44 3.54
N PHE A 70 -8.69 2.22 2.89
CA PHE A 70 -9.72 1.30 3.37
C PHE A 70 -9.22 -0.14 3.45
N SER A 71 -8.59 -0.63 2.38
CA SER A 71 -8.05 -1.99 2.29
C SER A 71 -6.95 -2.26 3.32
N LEU A 72 -6.12 -1.26 3.65
CA LEU A 72 -5.08 -1.38 4.69
C LEU A 72 -5.67 -1.64 6.07
N ASP A 73 -6.82 -1.04 6.41
CA ASP A 73 -7.52 -1.36 7.66
C ASP A 73 -8.04 -2.81 7.65
N ALA A 74 -8.61 -3.26 6.52
CA ALA A 74 -9.09 -4.62 6.37
C ALA A 74 -7.97 -5.66 6.53
N PHE A 75 -6.85 -5.47 5.83
CA PHE A 75 -5.69 -6.34 5.95
C PHE A 75 -5.11 -6.34 7.37
N THR A 76 -5.01 -5.17 8.01
CA THR A 76 -4.53 -5.07 9.39
C THR A 76 -5.42 -5.89 10.33
N ASP A 77 -6.75 -5.73 10.22
CA ASP A 77 -7.71 -6.48 11.03
C ASP A 77 -7.61 -8.00 10.76
N TRP A 78 -7.47 -8.43 9.51
CA TRP A 78 -7.31 -9.85 9.16
C TRP A 78 -6.03 -10.48 9.70
N ILE A 79 -4.92 -9.73 9.68
CA ILE A 79 -3.61 -10.13 10.23
C ILE A 79 -3.67 -10.25 11.75
N GLU A 80 -4.42 -9.35 12.41
CA GLU A 80 -4.69 -9.40 13.85
C GLU A 80 -5.63 -10.53 14.26
N GLY A 81 -6.31 -11.15 13.29
CA GLY A 81 -7.21 -12.29 13.50
C GLY A 81 -8.69 -11.92 13.60
N THR A 82 -9.07 -10.68 13.31
CA THR A 82 -10.47 -10.27 13.15
C THR A 82 -11.00 -10.82 11.83
N ARG A 83 -12.07 -11.62 11.86
CA ARG A 83 -12.61 -12.34 10.67
C ARG A 83 -14.11 -12.19 10.46
N ASP A 84 -14.81 -11.71 11.46
CA ASP A 84 -16.27 -11.52 11.49
C ASP A 84 -16.69 -10.12 11.04
N LYS A 85 -15.73 -9.22 10.80
CA LYS A 85 -15.99 -7.87 10.31
C LYS A 85 -16.25 -7.88 8.80
N GLU A 86 -17.42 -7.38 8.42
CA GLU A 86 -17.76 -7.12 7.02
C GLU A 86 -17.19 -5.78 6.56
N TYR A 87 -16.73 -5.74 5.31
CA TYR A 87 -16.17 -4.56 4.66
C TYR A 87 -16.97 -4.27 3.39
N ASP A 88 -17.47 -3.05 3.28
CA ASP A 88 -18.14 -2.57 2.07
C ASP A 88 -17.10 -2.14 1.02
N TRP A 89 -16.62 -3.12 0.25
CA TRP A 89 -15.63 -2.92 -0.80
C TRP A 89 -16.14 -2.02 -1.92
N GLU A 90 -17.44 -2.09 -2.25
CA GLU A 90 -18.00 -1.30 -3.35
C GLU A 90 -17.97 0.19 -3.01
N SER A 91 -18.40 0.57 -1.80
CA SER A 91 -18.38 1.96 -1.35
C SER A 91 -16.97 2.55 -1.25
N SER A 92 -15.92 1.73 -1.11
CA SER A 92 -14.53 2.22 -1.04
C SER A 92 -14.02 2.81 -2.37
N TRP A 93 -14.73 2.59 -3.49
CA TRP A 93 -14.39 3.12 -4.81
C TRP A 93 -15.23 4.34 -5.24
N THR A 94 -16.22 4.77 -4.45
CA THR A 94 -17.21 5.76 -4.94
C THR A 94 -16.72 7.20 -4.85
N VAL A 95 -15.70 7.49 -4.04
CA VAL A 95 -15.19 8.85 -3.84
C VAL A 95 -14.05 9.12 -4.82
N SER A 96 -14.30 10.04 -5.76
CA SER A 96 -13.34 10.39 -6.82
C SER A 96 -12.65 11.74 -6.63
N THR A 97 -13.14 12.59 -5.71
CA THR A 97 -12.64 13.95 -5.52
C THR A 97 -12.42 14.26 -4.05
N VAL A 98 -11.36 15.00 -3.76
CA VAL A 98 -10.97 15.44 -2.42
C VAL A 98 -10.55 16.91 -2.46
N ASN A 99 -10.78 17.64 -1.36
CA ASN A 99 -10.14 18.94 -1.15
C ASN A 99 -8.75 18.79 -0.51
N GLU A 100 -7.99 19.88 -0.39
CA GLU A 100 -6.62 19.86 0.16
C GLU A 100 -6.54 19.33 1.60
N ARG A 101 -7.55 19.62 2.43
CA ARG A 101 -7.60 19.12 3.81
C ARG A 101 -7.84 17.61 3.84
N GLU A 102 -8.78 17.12 3.04
CA GLU A 102 -9.06 15.68 2.89
C GLU A 102 -7.86 14.95 2.31
N TRP A 103 -7.21 15.52 1.30
CA TRP A 103 -6.03 14.92 0.69
C TRP A 103 -4.86 14.78 1.67
N LEU A 104 -4.58 15.83 2.44
CA LEU A 104 -3.59 15.77 3.51
C LEU A 104 -3.95 14.71 4.56
N ALA A 105 -5.24 14.58 4.92
CA ALA A 105 -5.70 13.60 5.89
C ALA A 105 -5.51 12.16 5.38
N VAL A 106 -5.82 11.89 4.11
CA VAL A 106 -5.60 10.57 3.49
C VAL A 106 -4.12 10.20 3.50
N ARG A 107 -3.24 11.11 3.07
CA ARG A 107 -1.78 10.86 3.04
C ARG A 107 -1.22 10.55 4.43
N ARG A 108 -1.60 11.33 5.45
CA ARG A 108 -1.19 11.08 6.85
C ARG A 108 -1.68 9.73 7.36
N ARG A 109 -2.96 9.43 7.13
CA ARG A 109 -3.55 8.13 7.51
C ARG A 109 -2.79 6.97 6.88
N MET A 110 -2.45 7.05 5.59
CA MET A 110 -1.72 5.98 4.91
C MET A 110 -0.31 5.78 5.47
N ALA A 111 0.39 6.85 5.85
CA ALA A 111 1.69 6.75 6.52
C ALA A 111 1.57 6.02 7.88
N ASP A 112 0.58 6.40 8.69
CA ASP A 112 0.33 5.75 9.99
C ASP A 112 -0.07 4.27 9.81
N GLN A 113 -0.93 3.98 8.83
CA GLN A 113 -1.36 2.63 8.48
C GLN A 113 -0.18 1.78 8.00
N ALA A 114 0.74 2.33 7.21
CA ALA A 114 1.93 1.60 6.75
C ALA A 114 2.82 1.18 7.92
N GLY A 115 3.01 2.07 8.91
CA GLY A 115 3.74 1.75 10.15
C GLY A 115 3.07 0.61 10.92
N ARG A 116 1.78 0.76 11.24
CA ARG A 116 1.00 -0.24 11.97
C ARG A 116 0.97 -1.59 11.23
N LEU A 117 0.80 -1.57 9.90
CA LEU A 117 0.76 -2.78 9.10
C LEU A 117 2.06 -3.59 9.23
N ARG A 118 3.21 -2.93 9.18
CA ARG A 118 4.52 -3.60 9.35
C ARG A 118 4.64 -4.26 10.72
N GLU A 119 4.24 -3.54 11.77
CA GLU A 119 4.27 -4.07 13.14
C GLU A 119 3.39 -5.32 13.31
N VAL A 120 2.18 -5.32 12.73
CA VAL A 120 1.29 -6.49 12.83
C VAL A 120 1.78 -7.66 11.97
N ILE A 121 2.32 -7.41 10.78
CA ILE A 121 2.92 -8.44 9.93
C ILE A 121 4.09 -9.09 10.65
N GLU A 122 5.03 -8.30 11.18
CA GLU A 122 6.21 -8.82 11.86
C GLU A 122 5.86 -9.73 13.04
N ARG A 123 4.83 -9.34 13.81
CA ARG A 123 4.39 -10.09 14.98
C ARG A 123 3.60 -11.35 14.64
N ARG A 124 2.71 -11.29 13.64
CA ARG A 124 1.70 -12.33 13.39
C ARG A 124 2.09 -13.30 12.28
N ALA A 125 2.60 -12.80 11.15
CA ALA A 125 2.88 -13.63 9.98
C ALA A 125 3.87 -14.79 10.21
N PRO A 126 4.90 -14.69 11.09
CA PRO A 126 5.81 -15.82 11.31
C PRO A 126 5.19 -17.00 12.06
N VAL A 127 4.05 -16.81 12.72
CA VAL A 127 3.44 -17.78 13.64
C VAL A 127 2.00 -18.15 13.29
N ASP A 128 1.39 -17.45 12.34
CA ASP A 128 0.00 -17.64 11.91
C ASP A 128 -0.06 -17.70 10.38
N PRO A 129 -0.35 -18.87 9.77
CA PRO A 129 -0.40 -19.03 8.32
C PRO A 129 -1.40 -18.11 7.62
N GLU A 130 -2.53 -17.81 8.27
CA GLU A 130 -3.52 -16.92 7.71
C GLU A 130 -3.04 -15.47 7.73
N ALA A 131 -2.35 -15.07 8.80
CA ALA A 131 -1.68 -13.77 8.85
C ALA A 131 -0.58 -13.66 7.78
N ALA A 132 0.17 -14.74 7.52
CA ALA A 132 1.16 -14.80 6.45
C ALA A 132 0.51 -14.66 5.06
N TRP A 133 -0.63 -15.32 4.84
CA TRP A 133 -1.43 -15.18 3.62
C TRP A 133 -1.92 -13.74 3.43
N SER A 134 -2.49 -13.13 4.47
CA SER A 134 -2.92 -11.73 4.44
C SER A 134 -1.76 -10.75 4.23
N ALA A 135 -0.56 -11.03 4.78
CA ALA A 135 0.65 -10.24 4.53
C ALA A 135 1.10 -10.30 3.06
N ALA A 136 1.02 -11.47 2.42
CA ALA A 136 1.27 -11.59 0.98
C ALA A 136 0.19 -10.85 0.15
N GLY A 137 -1.07 -10.93 0.58
CA GLY A 137 -2.19 -10.23 -0.05
C GLY A 137 -2.01 -8.71 -0.03
N VAL A 138 -1.69 -8.12 1.12
CA VAL A 138 -1.51 -6.67 1.24
C VAL A 138 -0.28 -6.17 0.48
N LEU A 139 0.80 -6.97 0.39
CA LEU A 139 1.95 -6.67 -0.47
C LEU A 139 1.51 -6.54 -1.93
N ALA A 140 0.82 -7.57 -2.46
CA ALA A 140 0.38 -7.60 -3.84
C ALA A 140 -0.61 -6.45 -4.15
N HIS A 141 -1.55 -6.21 -3.23
CA HIS A 141 -2.54 -5.16 -3.37
C HIS A 141 -1.91 -3.76 -3.37
N THR A 142 -0.99 -3.50 -2.45
CA THR A 142 -0.28 -2.21 -2.38
C THR A 142 0.56 -1.99 -3.63
N ALA A 143 1.27 -3.01 -4.12
CA ALA A 143 2.07 -2.92 -5.35
C ALA A 143 1.21 -2.63 -6.58
N TYR A 144 0.03 -3.26 -6.70
CA TYR A 144 -0.95 -2.96 -7.75
C TYR A 144 -1.37 -1.50 -7.72
N HIS A 145 -1.76 -0.98 -6.55
CA HIS A 145 -2.17 0.41 -6.40
C HIS A 145 -1.04 1.40 -6.67
N LEU A 146 0.19 1.11 -6.22
CA LEU A 146 1.36 1.92 -6.54
C LEU A 146 1.54 2.05 -8.06
N GLY A 147 1.53 0.94 -8.79
CA GLY A 147 1.64 0.97 -10.25
C GLY A 147 0.48 1.74 -10.91
N ALA A 148 -0.75 1.51 -10.46
CA ALA A 148 -1.93 2.18 -10.98
C ALA A 148 -1.92 3.70 -10.74
N VAL A 149 -1.36 4.14 -9.61
CA VAL A 149 -1.18 5.57 -9.28
C VAL A 149 -0.03 6.17 -10.09
N GLN A 150 1.09 5.45 -10.25
CA GLN A 150 2.23 5.92 -11.04
C GLN A 150 1.83 6.24 -12.49
N VAL A 151 1.12 5.33 -13.16
CA VAL A 151 0.63 5.56 -14.54
C VAL A 151 -0.23 6.82 -14.62
N LYS A 152 -1.08 7.07 -13.63
CA LYS A 152 -1.94 8.26 -13.58
C LYS A 152 -1.12 9.53 -13.37
N ALA A 153 -0.17 9.49 -12.44
CA ALA A 153 0.73 10.60 -12.17
C ALA A 153 1.58 10.97 -13.40
N ASP A 154 2.05 9.96 -14.15
CA ASP A 154 2.80 10.16 -15.40
C ASP A 154 1.93 10.86 -16.47
N VAL A 155 0.68 10.44 -16.62
CA VAL A 155 -0.26 11.09 -17.55
C VAL A 155 -0.52 12.55 -17.17
N LEU A 156 -0.71 12.84 -15.88
CA LEU A 156 -0.92 14.21 -15.40
C LEU A 156 0.34 15.09 -15.53
N SER A 157 1.53 14.50 -15.45
CA SER A 157 2.80 15.22 -15.54
C SER A 157 3.23 15.48 -16.98
N ASN A 158 2.91 14.57 -17.91
CA ASN A 158 3.23 14.67 -19.34
C ASN A 158 2.19 15.49 -20.15
N GLY A 159 1.13 15.98 -19.51
CA GLY A 159 0.10 16.81 -20.13
C GLY A 159 0.43 18.30 -20.26
N HIS A 160 1.68 18.69 -20.01
CA HIS A 160 2.21 20.06 -20.16
C HIS A 160 3.19 20.17 -21.32
#